data_AF-A0A958BVY0-F1
#
_entry.id   AF-A0A958BVY0-F1
#
_cell.length_a   1.000
_cell.length_b   1.000
_cell.length_c   1.000
_cell.angle_alpha   90.00
_cell.angle_beta   90.00
_cell.angle_gamma   90.00
#
_symmetry.space_group_name_H-M   'P 1'
#
loop_
_entity.id
_entity.type
_entity.pdbx_description
1 polymer ?
#
loop_
_entity_poly.entity_id
_entity_poly.type
_entity_poly.pdbx_seq_one_letter_code
_entity_poly.pdbx_strand_id
1 'polypeptide(L)'
;MSRNLNYLCILSIFVLTLVGCTSTSVSAVQLTSTDPPAPASTPTETRPPTVTASPTTTLTSTATLPPSATPMPQPTPTATPEPAELKYVVLISIDGLRPDALEIADTPTLDALRAAGAYSAKAKSVLPSVTLVNHASMLGGMGPDKHGITWNVLDPEAGKIKGPTLFSVAHEAGLSAVMVVGKPKLEHIVLPDSVDAFYQPGYTDRQVVNQALEIIDTDQPDILFIHLPDVDTAGHLTGWMGLGQLLAINLTDRLIGNIVSALKDADVLKNTLLIITADHGGSGLAHGTDSPEDSTIPWLAVGPGIPAGVTIKQDIIIYDTAATILYALGLPIPESWDGRPVTEIFDQDEK
;
A
#
# COMPACT_ATOMS: atom_id res chain seq x y z
N MET A 1 -15.77 38.67 62.39
CA MET A 1 -14.48 37.94 62.54
C MET A 1 -14.31 37.11 61.27
N SER A 2 -13.63 37.66 60.24
CA SER A 2 -12.22 37.36 59.85
C SER A 2 -12.13 36.03 59.08
N ARG A 3 -11.63 35.87 57.84
CA ARG A 3 -10.79 36.67 56.89
C ARG A 3 -10.87 35.97 55.50
N ASN A 4 -11.05 36.70 54.40
CA ASN A 4 -10.10 36.96 53.27
C ASN A 4 -9.18 35.81 52.82
N LEU A 5 -9.12 35.48 51.50
CA LEU A 5 -8.19 36.13 50.53
C LEU A 5 -8.37 35.64 49.08
N ASN A 6 -8.37 36.60 48.14
CA ASN A 6 -8.23 36.47 46.68
C ASN A 6 -6.85 35.90 46.27
N TYR A 7 -6.72 35.35 45.06
CA TYR A 7 -5.67 35.77 44.10
C TYR A 7 -6.03 35.39 42.65
N LEU A 8 -5.92 36.40 41.79
CA LEU A 8 -6.08 36.44 40.34
C LEU A 8 -4.70 36.85 39.77
N CYS A 9 -4.21 36.20 38.71
CA CYS A 9 -3.16 36.66 37.76
C CYS A 9 -3.15 35.65 36.60
N ILE A 10 -3.69 35.91 35.41
CA ILE A 10 -3.20 36.80 34.33
C ILE A 10 -1.71 36.63 34.06
N LEU A 11 -1.37 35.92 33.00
CA LEU A 11 -0.10 36.07 32.29
C LEU A 11 -0.36 36.07 30.78
N SER A 12 -0.49 37.29 30.25
CA SER A 12 -0.29 37.62 28.84
C SER A 12 1.07 38.28 28.70
N ILE A 13 1.55 38.37 27.45
CA ILE A 13 2.66 39.20 26.91
C ILE A 13 3.95 38.39 26.64
N PHE A 14 4.26 38.14 25.37
CA PHE A 14 5.25 38.94 24.63
C PHE A 14 5.16 38.67 23.11
N VAL A 15 4.81 39.73 22.37
CA VAL A 15 5.05 39.90 20.94
C VAL A 15 6.49 40.40 20.79
N LEU A 16 7.28 39.77 19.91
CA LEU A 16 8.49 40.41 19.39
C LEU A 16 8.63 40.13 17.90
N THR A 17 8.28 41.15 17.11
CA THR A 17 8.72 41.35 15.73
C THR A 17 10.22 41.59 15.67
N LEU A 18 10.92 40.86 14.79
CA LEU A 18 12.26 41.22 14.32
C LEU A 18 12.29 41.14 12.79
N VAL A 19 12.51 42.32 12.20
CA VAL A 19 12.81 42.58 10.80
C VAL A 19 14.32 42.48 10.60
N GLY A 20 14.74 41.77 9.55
CA GLY A 20 15.95 42.07 8.78
C GLY A 20 17.22 41.30 9.15
N CYS A 21 17.68 40.43 8.24
CA CYS A 21 19.00 40.57 7.60
C CYS A 21 19.20 39.58 6.45
N THR A 22 19.53 40.19 5.32
CA THR A 22 20.17 39.73 4.09
C THR A 22 20.86 38.37 4.09
N SER A 23 20.55 37.62 3.02
CA SER A 23 21.28 36.49 2.46
C SER A 23 22.77 36.77 2.28
N THR A 24 23.60 35.88 2.80
CA THR A 24 24.99 35.71 2.36
C THR A 24 25.13 34.32 1.76
N SER A 25 25.61 34.30 0.53
CA SER A 25 25.88 33.11 -0.28
C SER A 25 27.03 32.30 0.31
N VAL A 26 26.77 31.04 0.63
CA VAL A 26 27.81 30.05 0.92
C VAL A 26 28.10 29.28 -0.37
N SER A 27 29.29 29.48 -0.92
CA SER A 27 29.81 28.72 -2.04
C SER A 27 29.97 27.25 -1.64
N ALA A 28 29.34 26.36 -2.38
CA ALA A 28 29.56 24.92 -2.28
C ALA A 28 30.98 24.58 -2.77
N VAL A 29 31.77 23.96 -1.89
CA VAL A 29 33.05 23.34 -2.24
C VAL A 29 32.75 22.00 -2.88
N GLN A 30 33.13 21.87 -4.15
CA GLN A 30 32.99 20.66 -4.95
C GLN A 30 34.14 19.70 -4.58
N LEU A 31 33.85 18.68 -3.78
CA LEU A 31 34.77 17.58 -3.50
C LEU A 31 34.55 16.48 -4.55
N THR A 32 35.49 16.39 -5.50
CA THR A 32 35.58 15.28 -6.45
C THR A 32 36.31 14.11 -5.78
N SER A 33 35.61 13.02 -5.46
CA SER A 33 36.24 11.73 -5.16
C SER A 33 36.35 10.92 -6.44
N THR A 34 37.57 10.69 -6.90
CA THR A 34 37.89 9.72 -7.95
C THR A 34 38.34 8.42 -7.29
N ASP A 35 37.49 7.41 -7.28
CA ASP A 35 37.89 6.03 -6.97
C ASP A 35 38.20 5.25 -8.27
N PRO A 36 39.25 4.42 -8.31
CA PRO A 36 39.60 3.59 -9.47
C PRO A 36 38.75 2.31 -9.55
N PRO A 37 38.53 1.74 -10.76
CA PRO A 37 37.68 0.56 -10.92
C PRO A 37 38.38 -0.74 -10.50
N ALA A 38 37.59 -1.66 -9.93
CA ALA A 38 37.99 -3.02 -9.56
C ALA A 38 38.22 -3.92 -10.79
N PRO A 39 39.11 -4.94 -10.71
CA PRO A 39 39.41 -5.81 -11.84
C PRO A 39 38.36 -6.90 -12.06
N ALA A 40 38.07 -7.17 -13.34
CA ALA A 40 37.15 -8.20 -13.81
C ALA A 40 37.69 -9.63 -13.54
N SER A 41 36.81 -10.51 -13.05
CA SER A 41 37.08 -11.95 -12.91
C SER A 41 36.47 -12.73 -14.09
N THR A 42 37.24 -13.70 -14.58
CA THR A 42 36.95 -14.58 -15.73
C THR A 42 36.07 -15.76 -15.30
N PRO A 43 35.12 -16.23 -16.15
CA PRO A 43 34.28 -17.37 -15.81
C PRO A 43 35.00 -18.70 -16.09
N THR A 44 34.95 -19.61 -15.12
CA THR A 44 35.43 -21.00 -15.27
C THR A 44 34.27 -21.89 -15.70
N GLU A 45 34.42 -22.50 -16.88
CA GLU A 45 33.46 -23.42 -17.49
C GLU A 45 33.50 -24.79 -16.77
N THR A 46 32.36 -25.28 -16.29
CA THR A 46 32.24 -26.64 -15.72
C THR A 46 31.27 -27.48 -16.54
N ARG A 47 31.78 -28.63 -17.03
CA ARG A 47 31.07 -29.60 -17.87
C ARG A 47 30.15 -30.50 -17.02
N PRO A 48 28.92 -30.82 -17.46
CA PRO A 48 28.05 -31.74 -16.73
C PRO A 48 28.46 -33.22 -16.90
N PRO A 49 28.20 -34.09 -15.91
CA PRO A 49 28.51 -35.51 -15.99
C PRO A 49 27.45 -36.32 -16.75
N THR A 50 27.94 -37.39 -17.38
CA THR A 50 27.23 -38.34 -18.24
C THR A 50 26.31 -39.27 -17.45
N VAL A 51 25.07 -39.43 -17.93
CA VAL A 51 24.07 -40.38 -17.40
C VAL A 51 24.36 -41.78 -17.95
N THR A 52 24.49 -42.78 -17.07
CA THR A 52 24.60 -44.20 -17.44
C THR A 52 23.28 -44.91 -17.17
N ALA A 53 22.68 -45.51 -18.19
CA ALA A 53 21.46 -46.29 -18.09
C ALA A 53 21.70 -47.67 -17.45
N SER A 54 20.77 -48.11 -16.60
CA SER A 54 20.71 -49.45 -16.00
C SER A 54 19.44 -50.19 -16.44
N PRO A 55 19.44 -51.53 -16.44
CA PRO A 55 18.55 -52.33 -17.29
C PRO A 55 17.15 -52.53 -16.71
N THR A 56 16.18 -52.62 -17.62
CA THR A 56 14.77 -52.93 -17.39
C THR A 56 14.56 -54.41 -17.07
N THR A 57 13.96 -54.71 -15.93
CA THR A 57 13.45 -56.05 -15.59
C THR A 57 11.92 -56.06 -15.69
N THR A 58 11.40 -56.87 -16.60
CA THR A 58 9.97 -57.07 -16.84
C THR A 58 9.41 -58.11 -15.85
N LEU A 59 8.48 -57.71 -14.99
CA LEU A 59 7.69 -58.63 -14.16
C LEU A 59 6.27 -58.71 -14.69
N THR A 60 5.85 -59.91 -15.09
CA THR A 60 4.50 -60.25 -15.52
C THR A 60 3.64 -60.44 -14.29
N SER A 61 2.72 -59.50 -14.03
CA SER A 61 1.71 -59.63 -12.97
C SER A 61 0.39 -60.13 -13.55
N THR A 62 -0.10 -61.25 -13.02
CA THR A 62 -1.37 -61.87 -13.38
C THR A 62 -2.52 -61.17 -12.67
N ALA A 63 -3.53 -60.75 -13.43
CA ALA A 63 -4.67 -59.97 -12.95
C ALA A 63 -5.54 -60.74 -11.94
N THR A 64 -5.87 -60.09 -10.83
CA THR A 64 -6.95 -60.50 -9.90
C THR A 64 -7.98 -59.36 -9.86
N LEU A 65 -9.25 -59.66 -10.12
CA LEU A 65 -10.33 -58.66 -10.10
C LEU A 65 -10.64 -58.23 -8.65
N PRO A 66 -10.79 -56.92 -8.37
CA PRO A 66 -11.18 -56.45 -7.04
C PRO A 66 -12.69 -56.67 -6.80
N PRO A 67 -13.11 -56.81 -5.54
CA PRO A 67 -14.53 -56.94 -5.19
C PRO A 67 -15.29 -55.63 -5.44
N SER A 68 -16.56 -55.75 -5.84
CA SER A 68 -17.46 -54.64 -6.14
C SER A 68 -17.70 -53.77 -4.89
N ALA A 69 -17.35 -52.49 -4.97
CA ALA A 69 -17.55 -51.53 -3.89
C ALA A 69 -19.04 -51.18 -3.71
N THR A 70 -19.49 -51.18 -2.46
CA THR A 70 -20.81 -50.66 -2.05
C THR A 70 -20.82 -49.14 -2.24
N PRO A 71 -21.90 -48.50 -2.74
CA PRO A 71 -21.93 -47.06 -2.93
C PRO A 71 -21.86 -46.36 -1.57
N MET A 72 -20.83 -45.56 -1.35
CA MET A 72 -20.78 -44.63 -0.22
C MET A 72 -21.88 -43.57 -0.38
N PRO A 73 -22.50 -43.09 0.72
CA PRO A 73 -23.38 -41.94 0.66
C PRO A 73 -22.60 -40.75 0.09
N GLN A 74 -23.06 -40.24 -1.04
CA GLN A 74 -22.49 -39.08 -1.70
C GLN A 74 -22.70 -37.87 -0.78
N PRO A 75 -21.66 -37.13 -0.38
CA PRO A 75 -21.85 -35.92 0.40
C PRO A 75 -22.72 -34.98 -0.43
N THR A 76 -23.88 -34.61 0.11
CA THR A 76 -24.66 -33.50 -0.42
C THR A 76 -23.74 -32.28 -0.41
N PRO A 77 -23.49 -31.60 -1.54
CA PRO A 77 -22.74 -30.36 -1.52
C PRO A 77 -23.49 -29.41 -0.59
N THR A 78 -22.91 -29.14 0.57
CA THR A 78 -23.25 -27.97 1.37
C THR A 78 -23.06 -26.79 0.42
N ALA A 79 -24.11 -26.03 0.15
CA ALA A 79 -24.00 -24.86 -0.69
C ALA A 79 -22.89 -23.97 -0.13
N THR A 80 -21.80 -23.84 -0.89
CA THR A 80 -20.81 -22.79 -0.67
C THR A 80 -21.59 -21.48 -0.63
N PRO A 81 -21.47 -20.65 0.42
CA PRO A 81 -22.09 -19.34 0.39
C PRO A 81 -21.63 -18.66 -0.89
N GLU A 82 -22.61 -18.28 -1.73
CA GLU A 82 -22.37 -17.46 -2.91
C GLU A 82 -21.54 -16.26 -2.44
N PRO A 83 -20.32 -16.05 -2.95
CA PRO A 83 -19.49 -14.94 -2.49
C PRO A 83 -20.32 -13.67 -2.62
N ALA A 84 -20.44 -12.89 -1.55
CA ALA A 84 -20.99 -11.55 -1.65
C ALA A 84 -20.21 -10.85 -2.77
N GLU A 85 -20.87 -10.55 -3.90
CA GLU A 85 -20.16 -10.01 -5.06
C GLU A 85 -19.40 -8.76 -4.62
N LEU A 86 -18.08 -8.78 -4.83
CA LEU A 86 -17.21 -7.62 -4.59
C LEU A 86 -17.72 -6.50 -5.51
N LYS A 87 -18.08 -5.37 -4.91
CA LYS A 87 -18.60 -4.19 -5.63
C LYS A 87 -17.70 -2.98 -5.48
N TYR A 88 -17.16 -2.79 -4.29
CA TYR A 88 -16.41 -1.59 -3.95
C TYR A 88 -14.96 -1.94 -3.61
N VAL A 89 -14.07 -1.00 -3.87
CA VAL A 89 -12.67 -1.06 -3.47
C VAL A 89 -12.34 0.19 -2.68
N VAL A 90 -11.75 0.01 -1.50
CA VAL A 90 -11.16 1.10 -0.73
C VAL A 90 -9.68 0.80 -0.59
N LEU A 91 -8.84 1.66 -1.15
CA LEU A 91 -7.39 1.57 -1.05
C LEU A 91 -6.89 2.71 -0.15
N ILE A 92 -6.30 2.35 1.00
CA ILE A 92 -5.70 3.28 1.95
C ILE A 92 -4.18 3.18 1.87
N SER A 93 -3.52 4.29 1.55
CA SER A 93 -2.07 4.43 1.63
C SER A 93 -1.68 5.25 2.85
N ILE A 94 -0.90 4.66 3.75
CA ILE A 94 -0.33 5.33 4.93
C ILE A 94 1.12 5.71 4.57
N ASP A 95 1.33 6.98 4.25
CA ASP A 95 2.61 7.49 3.73
C ASP A 95 3.74 7.28 4.75
N GLY A 96 4.86 6.68 4.32
CA GLY A 96 6.03 6.47 5.16
C GLY A 96 5.92 5.39 6.25
N LEU A 97 4.86 4.57 6.24
CA LEU A 97 4.67 3.52 7.25
C LEU A 97 5.57 2.29 6.99
N ARG A 98 6.43 2.00 7.97
CA ARG A 98 7.19 0.74 8.03
C ARG A 98 6.35 -0.39 8.63
N PRO A 99 6.52 -1.65 8.16
CA PRO A 99 5.79 -2.78 8.71
C PRO A 99 6.21 -3.11 10.15
N ASP A 100 7.48 -2.93 10.51
CA ASP A 100 7.98 -3.20 11.87
C ASP A 100 7.53 -2.17 12.92
N ALA A 101 7.04 -1.00 12.48
CA ALA A 101 6.40 -0.04 13.38
C ALA A 101 5.08 -0.57 13.96
N LEU A 102 4.38 -1.45 13.24
CA LEU A 102 3.11 -2.05 13.68
C LEU A 102 3.29 -3.03 14.85
N GLU A 103 4.51 -3.50 15.10
CA GLU A 103 4.81 -4.37 16.25
C GLU A 103 5.05 -3.56 17.55
N ILE A 104 5.10 -2.23 17.46
CA ILE A 104 5.45 -1.32 18.56
C ILE A 104 4.32 -0.32 18.82
N ALA A 105 3.68 0.19 17.77
CA ALA A 105 2.57 1.13 17.85
C ALA A 105 1.30 0.47 18.44
N ASP A 106 0.42 1.28 19.01
CA ASP A 106 -0.91 0.89 19.48
C ASP A 106 -1.90 1.00 18.32
N THR A 107 -2.03 -0.08 17.53
CA THR A 107 -2.82 -0.13 16.29
C THR A 107 -3.93 -1.18 16.31
N PRO A 108 -4.92 -1.07 17.23
CA PRO A 108 -5.96 -2.08 17.39
C PRO A 108 -6.84 -2.26 16.14
N THR A 109 -7.02 -1.24 15.31
CA THR A 109 -7.79 -1.36 14.07
C THR A 109 -7.03 -2.18 13.04
N LEU A 110 -5.77 -1.84 12.78
CA LEU A 110 -4.92 -2.56 11.84
C LEU A 110 -4.65 -3.99 12.32
N ASP A 111 -4.50 -4.23 13.62
CA ASP A 111 -4.38 -5.57 14.19
C ASP A 111 -5.63 -6.43 13.94
N ALA A 112 -6.81 -5.85 14.15
CA ALA A 112 -8.07 -6.55 13.88
C ALA A 112 -8.23 -6.86 12.39
N LEU A 113 -7.88 -5.92 11.50
CA LEU A 113 -7.92 -6.14 10.06
C LEU A 113 -6.89 -7.20 9.61
N ARG A 114 -5.68 -7.17 10.16
CA ARG A 114 -4.63 -8.19 9.93
C ARG A 114 -5.10 -9.58 10.33
N ALA A 115 -5.77 -9.71 11.47
CA ALA A 115 -6.35 -10.98 11.90
C ALA A 115 -7.54 -11.42 11.03
N ALA A 116 -8.31 -10.47 10.50
CA ALA A 116 -9.51 -10.74 9.70
C ALA A 116 -9.24 -11.03 8.21
N GLY A 117 -8.03 -10.77 7.71
CA GLY A 117 -7.71 -10.93 6.29
C GLY A 117 -6.33 -11.48 6.01
N ALA A 118 -5.72 -10.99 4.94
CA ALA A 118 -4.42 -11.41 4.43
C ALA A 118 -3.36 -10.32 4.60
N TYR A 119 -2.18 -10.67 5.08
CA TYR A 119 -1.12 -9.70 5.40
C TYR A 119 0.27 -10.16 4.96
N SER A 120 1.06 -9.19 4.47
CA SER A 120 2.49 -9.29 4.26
C SER A 120 3.21 -8.14 4.96
N ALA A 121 4.25 -8.45 5.73
CA ALA A 121 5.20 -7.48 6.30
C ALA A 121 6.41 -7.24 5.38
N LYS A 122 6.39 -7.79 4.15
CA LYS A 122 7.58 -7.89 3.28
C LYS A 122 7.37 -7.31 1.89
N ALA A 123 6.23 -6.67 1.64
CA ALA A 123 6.00 -5.99 0.37
C ALA A 123 7.05 -4.90 0.14
N LYS A 124 7.32 -4.58 -1.13
CA LYS A 124 8.42 -3.71 -1.51
C LYS A 124 7.98 -2.53 -2.36
N SER A 125 8.51 -1.36 -2.01
CA SER A 125 8.50 -0.16 -2.83
C SER A 125 9.36 -0.32 -4.10
N VAL A 126 9.12 0.53 -5.09
CA VAL A 126 10.08 0.79 -6.17
C VAL A 126 11.12 1.83 -5.75
N LEU A 127 12.19 1.96 -6.54
CA LEU A 127 13.24 2.95 -6.32
C LEU A 127 13.13 4.14 -7.29
N PRO A 128 13.41 5.37 -6.82
CA PRO A 128 13.66 5.74 -5.43
C PRO A 128 12.39 5.59 -4.57
N SER A 129 12.57 5.20 -3.30
CA SER A 129 11.50 4.96 -2.31
C SER A 129 10.89 6.27 -1.79
N VAL A 130 10.37 7.07 -2.71
CA VAL A 130 9.79 8.40 -2.45
C VAL A 130 8.34 8.47 -2.90
N THR A 131 7.57 9.33 -2.22
CA THR A 131 6.11 9.36 -2.28
C THR A 131 5.52 9.31 -3.68
N LEU A 132 5.85 10.30 -4.53
CA LEU A 132 5.17 10.43 -5.82
C LEU A 132 5.53 9.29 -6.78
N VAL A 133 6.79 8.84 -6.77
CA VAL A 133 7.26 7.72 -7.59
C VAL A 133 6.53 6.43 -7.20
N ASN A 134 6.44 6.16 -5.90
CA ASN A 134 5.83 4.93 -5.41
C ASN A 134 4.31 4.92 -5.55
N HIS A 135 3.63 6.05 -5.32
CA HIS A 135 2.20 6.16 -5.62
C HIS A 135 1.89 6.03 -7.12
N ALA A 136 2.76 6.57 -7.99
CA ALA A 136 2.64 6.36 -9.43
C ALA A 136 2.80 4.88 -9.82
N SER A 137 3.74 4.16 -9.20
CA SER A 137 3.84 2.71 -9.37
C SER A 137 2.64 1.95 -8.81
N MET A 138 2.20 2.30 -7.60
CA MET A 138 1.05 1.67 -6.92
C MET A 138 -0.22 1.73 -7.76
N LEU A 139 -0.53 2.91 -8.29
CA LEU A 139 -1.78 3.20 -9.00
C LEU A 139 -1.64 3.00 -10.52
N GLY A 140 -0.42 2.99 -11.05
CA GLY A 140 -0.12 2.80 -12.47
C GLY A 140 0.33 1.38 -12.84
N GLY A 141 0.50 0.48 -11.86
CA GLY A 141 0.86 -0.92 -12.11
C GLY A 141 2.21 -1.14 -12.82
N MET A 142 3.07 -0.12 -12.87
CA MET A 142 4.30 -0.09 -13.64
C MET A 142 5.47 0.36 -12.76
N GLY A 143 6.71 0.06 -13.17
CA GLY A 143 7.90 0.67 -12.60
C GLY A 143 8.21 2.09 -13.13
N PRO A 144 9.12 2.85 -12.48
CA PRO A 144 9.43 4.25 -12.83
C PRO A 144 9.89 4.47 -14.26
N ASP A 145 10.65 3.53 -14.83
CA ASP A 145 11.14 3.61 -16.20
C ASP A 145 10.00 3.60 -17.24
N LYS A 146 8.85 2.99 -16.90
CA LYS A 146 7.67 2.92 -17.76
C LYS A 146 6.70 4.07 -17.52
N HIS A 147 6.32 4.30 -16.26
CA HIS A 147 5.34 5.34 -15.93
C HIS A 147 5.93 6.76 -15.96
N GLY A 148 7.26 6.89 -16.01
CA GLY A 148 7.98 8.13 -16.30
C GLY A 148 8.05 9.15 -15.16
N ILE A 149 7.43 8.87 -14.02
CA ILE A 149 7.47 9.73 -12.83
C ILE A 149 8.74 9.40 -12.05
N THR A 150 9.69 10.34 -12.05
CA THR A 150 11.02 10.20 -11.40
C THR A 150 11.33 11.36 -10.46
N TRP A 151 10.35 12.22 -10.19
CA TRP A 151 10.45 13.37 -9.29
C TRP A 151 9.51 13.20 -8.09
N ASN A 152 9.74 13.99 -7.02
CA ASN A 152 8.93 13.94 -5.79
C ASN A 152 8.47 15.32 -5.30
N VAL A 153 8.37 16.28 -6.21
CA VAL A 153 7.83 17.62 -5.93
C VAL A 153 6.56 17.83 -6.74
N LEU A 154 5.75 18.80 -6.32
CA LEU A 154 4.68 19.30 -7.19
C LEU A 154 5.35 20.21 -8.24
N ASP A 155 5.27 19.82 -9.51
CA ASP A 155 5.86 20.56 -10.63
C ASP A 155 4.89 20.58 -11.82
N PRO A 156 4.11 21.67 -11.99
CA PRO A 156 3.13 21.80 -13.07
C PRO A 156 3.71 21.56 -14.48
N GLU A 157 5.01 21.75 -14.69
CA GLU A 157 5.68 21.58 -15.98
C GLU A 157 6.17 20.14 -16.23
N ALA A 158 6.29 19.31 -15.18
CA ALA A 158 6.81 17.94 -15.29
C ALA A 158 5.82 16.97 -15.97
N GLY A 159 4.55 17.35 -16.12
CA GLY A 159 3.52 16.57 -16.79
C GLY A 159 2.82 15.56 -15.87
N LYS A 160 2.19 14.53 -16.46
CA LYS A 160 1.47 13.46 -15.75
C LYS A 160 2.16 12.12 -15.94
N ILE A 161 1.72 11.13 -15.18
CA ILE A 161 2.09 9.72 -15.34
C ILE A 161 1.86 9.26 -16.79
N LYS A 162 2.73 8.39 -17.30
CA LYS A 162 2.58 7.77 -18.62
C LYS A 162 1.88 6.42 -18.52
N GLY A 163 1.05 6.11 -19.50
CA GLY A 163 0.32 4.83 -19.59
C GLY A 163 -0.95 4.81 -18.74
N PRO A 164 -1.72 3.72 -18.80
CA PRO A 164 -2.99 3.60 -18.08
C PRO A 164 -2.77 3.49 -16.57
N THR A 165 -3.69 4.09 -15.80
CA THR A 165 -3.78 3.97 -14.35
C THR A 165 -4.94 3.06 -13.96
N LEU A 166 -4.99 2.62 -12.70
CA LEU A 166 -6.13 1.95 -12.11
C LEU A 166 -7.43 2.68 -12.44
N PHE A 167 -7.42 4.00 -12.30
CA PHE A 167 -8.60 4.84 -12.50
C PHE A 167 -9.00 4.93 -13.97
N SER A 168 -8.05 5.07 -14.91
CA SER A 168 -8.40 5.10 -16.33
C SER A 168 -8.99 3.77 -16.80
N VAL A 169 -8.46 2.64 -16.32
CA VAL A 169 -9.02 1.31 -16.65
C VAL A 169 -10.41 1.12 -16.03
N ALA A 170 -10.61 1.55 -14.79
CA ALA A 170 -11.92 1.50 -14.14
C ALA A 170 -12.96 2.36 -14.86
N HIS A 171 -12.60 3.60 -15.23
CA HIS A 171 -13.48 4.51 -15.95
C HIS A 171 -13.83 4.00 -17.36
N GLU A 172 -12.87 3.39 -18.09
CA GLU A 172 -13.13 2.71 -19.36
C GLU A 172 -14.14 1.55 -19.23
N ALA A 173 -14.19 0.90 -18.06
CA ALA A 173 -15.17 -0.12 -17.74
C ALA A 173 -16.51 0.43 -17.20
N GLY A 174 -16.64 1.75 -17.10
CA GLY A 174 -17.83 2.43 -16.58
C GLY A 174 -17.95 2.44 -15.05
N LEU A 175 -16.84 2.19 -14.34
CA LEU A 175 -16.76 2.29 -12.89
C LEU A 175 -16.35 3.71 -12.47
N SER A 176 -16.91 4.15 -11.35
CA SER A 176 -16.60 5.43 -10.71
C SER A 176 -15.36 5.32 -9.82
N ALA A 177 -14.55 6.36 -9.81
CA ALA A 177 -13.32 6.44 -9.03
C ALA A 177 -13.13 7.83 -8.40
N VAL A 178 -12.86 7.85 -7.09
CA VAL A 178 -12.55 9.08 -6.34
C VAL A 178 -11.21 8.93 -5.63
N MET A 179 -10.46 10.03 -5.61
CA MET A 179 -9.15 10.10 -4.97
C MET A 179 -9.12 11.23 -3.94
N VAL A 180 -8.77 10.93 -2.69
CA VAL A 180 -8.66 11.91 -1.59
C VAL A 180 -7.23 11.88 -1.06
N VAL A 181 -6.52 13.00 -1.14
CA VAL A 181 -5.09 13.02 -0.84
C VAL A 181 -4.67 14.15 0.09
N GLY A 182 -3.72 13.82 0.96
CA GLY A 182 -3.02 14.79 1.81
C GLY A 182 -1.88 15.54 1.09
N LYS A 183 -1.29 14.97 0.04
CA LYS A 183 -0.14 15.53 -0.66
C LYS A 183 -0.51 15.97 -2.08
N PRO A 184 -0.43 17.27 -2.43
CA PRO A 184 -0.94 17.79 -3.70
C PRO A 184 -0.19 17.26 -4.92
N LYS A 185 1.10 16.90 -4.75
CA LYS A 185 1.93 16.31 -5.81
C LYS A 185 1.32 15.04 -6.44
N LEU A 186 0.44 14.32 -5.72
CA LEU A 186 -0.23 13.13 -6.24
C LEU A 186 -1.18 13.44 -7.40
N GLU A 187 -1.50 14.71 -7.65
CA GLU A 187 -2.22 15.11 -8.87
C GLU A 187 -1.51 14.68 -10.15
N HIS A 188 -0.18 14.49 -10.13
CA HIS A 188 0.58 14.02 -11.30
C HIS A 188 0.17 12.62 -11.78
N ILE A 189 -0.54 11.85 -10.95
CA ILE A 189 -1.04 10.51 -11.28
C ILE A 189 -2.42 10.58 -11.95
N VAL A 190 -3.16 11.67 -11.75
CA VAL A 190 -4.51 11.84 -12.28
C VAL A 190 -4.45 12.24 -13.75
N LEU A 191 -4.86 11.31 -14.62
CA LEU A 191 -5.05 11.57 -16.05
C LEU A 191 -6.38 12.31 -16.28
N PRO A 192 -6.51 13.08 -17.38
CA PRO A 192 -7.78 13.70 -17.74
C PRO A 192 -8.92 12.67 -17.77
N ASP A 193 -10.06 13.02 -17.15
CA ASP A 193 -11.29 12.22 -17.10
C ASP A 193 -11.12 10.80 -16.51
N SER A 194 -10.03 10.54 -15.78
CA SER A 194 -9.77 9.22 -15.19
C SER A 194 -10.41 9.01 -13.82
N VAL A 195 -10.76 10.10 -13.12
CA VAL A 195 -11.45 10.08 -11.81
C VAL A 195 -12.65 11.00 -11.86
N ASP A 196 -13.73 10.63 -11.18
CA ASP A 196 -14.93 11.47 -11.02
C ASP A 196 -14.64 12.69 -10.15
N ALA A 197 -13.78 12.51 -9.13
CA ALA A 197 -13.34 13.60 -8.27
C ALA A 197 -11.95 13.37 -7.68
N PHE A 198 -11.22 14.48 -7.53
CA PHE A 198 -9.92 14.53 -6.87
C PHE A 198 -9.95 15.61 -5.78
N TYR A 199 -9.87 15.16 -4.53
CA TYR A 199 -9.97 16.02 -3.35
C TYR A 199 -8.62 16.22 -2.67
N GLN A 200 -8.34 17.47 -2.33
CA GLN A 200 -7.20 17.89 -1.50
C GLN A 200 -7.71 18.70 -0.29
N PRO A 201 -8.36 18.06 0.70
CA PRO A 201 -9.01 18.76 1.81
C PRO A 201 -8.03 19.41 2.80
N GLY A 202 -6.73 19.12 2.66
CA GLY A 202 -5.65 19.61 3.50
C GLY A 202 -4.53 18.58 3.62
N TYR A 203 -3.56 18.84 4.49
CA TYR A 203 -2.32 18.05 4.60
C TYR A 203 -2.29 17.14 5.85
N THR A 204 -3.44 16.86 6.46
CA THR A 204 -3.51 16.01 7.67
C THR A 204 -4.41 14.81 7.45
N ASP A 205 -4.12 13.71 8.14
CA ASP A 205 -4.93 12.49 8.07
C ASP A 205 -6.38 12.80 8.44
N ARG A 206 -6.60 13.66 9.45
CA ARG A 206 -7.94 14.03 9.89
C ARG A 206 -8.75 14.73 8.81
N GLN A 207 -8.14 15.64 8.05
CA GLN A 207 -8.82 16.33 6.95
C GLN A 207 -9.16 15.36 5.82
N VAL A 208 -8.21 14.49 5.47
CA VAL A 208 -8.40 13.45 4.45
C VAL A 208 -9.51 12.48 4.86
N VAL A 209 -9.46 11.96 6.08
CA VAL A 209 -10.48 11.03 6.59
C VAL A 209 -11.85 11.70 6.67
N ASN A 210 -11.96 12.93 7.15
CA ASN A 210 -13.25 13.63 7.17
C ASN A 210 -13.87 13.72 5.76
N GLN A 211 -13.08 14.05 4.74
CA GLN A 211 -13.56 14.07 3.36
C GLN A 211 -13.96 12.68 2.85
N ALA A 212 -13.18 11.64 3.20
CA ALA A 212 -13.52 10.26 2.83
C ALA A 212 -14.81 9.77 3.50
N LEU A 213 -15.07 10.16 4.76
CA LEU A 213 -16.32 9.83 5.45
C LEU A 213 -17.53 10.46 4.76
N GLU A 214 -17.42 11.71 4.28
CA GLU A 214 -18.47 12.35 3.48
C GLU A 214 -18.74 11.57 2.18
N ILE A 215 -17.69 11.18 1.46
CA ILE A 215 -17.80 10.43 0.20
C ILE A 215 -18.43 9.04 0.40
N ILE A 216 -18.11 8.36 1.51
CA ILE A 216 -18.71 7.05 1.86
C ILE A 216 -20.20 7.21 2.18
N ASP A 217 -20.61 8.33 2.77
CA ASP A 217 -22.02 8.61 3.10
C ASP A 217 -22.84 9.01 1.86
N THR A 218 -22.26 9.77 0.92
CA THR A 218 -23.02 10.39 -0.18
C THR A 218 -22.86 9.71 -1.54
N ASP A 219 -21.64 9.34 -1.91
CA ASP A 219 -21.29 9.05 -3.31
C ASP A 219 -21.02 7.56 -3.56
N GLN A 220 -20.37 6.89 -2.59
CA GLN A 220 -20.02 5.46 -2.63
C GLN A 220 -19.43 5.01 -3.98
N PRO A 221 -18.31 5.61 -4.42
CA PRO A 221 -17.69 5.25 -5.70
C PRO A 221 -17.22 3.80 -5.69
N ASP A 222 -17.15 3.18 -6.87
CA ASP A 222 -16.67 1.80 -7.03
C ASP A 222 -15.23 1.66 -6.55
N ILE A 223 -14.40 2.71 -6.74
CA ILE A 223 -13.03 2.79 -6.22
C ILE A 223 -12.83 4.09 -5.43
N LEU A 224 -12.44 3.98 -4.17
CA LEU A 224 -12.02 5.09 -3.31
C LEU A 224 -10.55 4.94 -2.91
N PHE A 225 -9.69 5.86 -3.35
CA PHE A 225 -8.31 5.95 -2.89
C PHE A 225 -8.16 7.03 -1.82
N ILE A 226 -7.50 6.68 -0.71
CA ILE A 226 -7.28 7.54 0.46
C ILE A 226 -5.79 7.57 0.80
N HIS A 227 -5.18 8.76 0.79
CA HIS A 227 -3.78 8.94 1.14
C HIS A 227 -3.61 9.74 2.45
N LEU A 228 -2.96 9.12 3.43
CA LEU A 228 -2.77 9.63 4.79
C LEU A 228 -1.30 10.09 5.01
N PRO A 229 -1.02 11.42 5.08
CA PRO A 229 0.35 11.96 5.11
C PRO A 229 1.05 12.02 6.49
N ASP A 230 0.33 11.85 7.61
CA ASP A 230 0.86 12.29 8.92
C ASP A 230 2.01 11.40 9.43
N VAL A 231 2.03 10.11 9.08
CA VAL A 231 3.09 9.17 9.52
C VAL A 231 4.46 9.53 8.93
N ASP A 232 4.51 9.80 7.63
CA ASP A 232 5.70 10.34 6.95
C ASP A 232 6.09 11.72 7.48
N THR A 233 5.11 12.62 7.63
CA THR A 233 5.34 13.96 8.17
C THR A 233 5.99 13.89 9.56
N ALA A 234 5.50 13.02 10.43
CA ALA A 234 6.07 12.80 11.75
C ALA A 234 7.46 12.14 11.68
N GLY A 235 7.69 11.23 10.72
CA GLY A 235 9.00 10.64 10.42
C GLY A 235 10.05 11.71 10.08
N HIS A 236 9.72 12.63 9.17
CA HIS A 236 10.58 13.75 8.83
C HIS A 236 10.84 14.72 9.99
N LEU A 237 9.83 14.97 10.84
CA LEU A 237 9.94 15.93 11.94
C LEU A 237 10.68 15.38 13.16
N THR A 238 10.52 14.09 13.45
CA THR A 238 10.91 13.50 14.75
C THR A 238 11.77 12.25 14.64
N GLY A 239 11.88 11.69 13.44
CA GLY A 239 12.64 10.49 13.15
C GLY A 239 11.74 9.27 12.99
N TRP A 240 12.01 8.45 11.96
CA TRP A 240 11.39 7.15 11.81
C TRP A 240 11.66 6.27 13.03
N MET A 241 10.64 5.52 13.47
CA MET A 241 10.63 4.70 14.68
C MET A 241 10.78 5.48 16.00
N GLY A 242 10.78 6.82 15.95
CA GLY A 242 10.75 7.69 17.13
C GLY A 242 9.34 7.79 17.74
N LEU A 243 9.27 8.28 18.99
CA LEU A 243 7.99 8.44 19.70
C LEU A 243 6.99 9.32 18.93
N GLY A 244 7.45 10.36 18.24
CA GLY A 244 6.59 11.24 17.45
C GLY A 244 5.91 10.50 16.30
N GLN A 245 6.66 9.71 15.53
CA GLN A 245 6.10 8.88 14.47
C GLN A 245 5.18 7.78 15.02
N LEU A 246 5.57 7.07 16.08
CA LEU A 246 4.72 6.02 16.68
C LEU A 246 3.37 6.58 17.17
N LEU A 247 3.36 7.78 17.75
CA LEU A 247 2.11 8.45 18.13
C LEU A 247 1.27 8.86 16.92
N ALA A 248 1.90 9.27 15.80
CA ALA A 248 1.18 9.52 14.56
C ALA A 248 0.51 8.23 14.05
N ILE A 249 1.22 7.10 14.04
CA ILE A 249 0.67 5.79 13.66
C ILE A 249 -0.56 5.43 14.52
N ASN A 250 -0.49 5.63 15.84
CA ASN A 250 -1.62 5.37 16.75
C ASN A 250 -2.85 6.23 16.41
N LEU A 251 -2.63 7.49 16.00
CA LEU A 251 -3.72 8.40 15.61
C LEU A 251 -4.30 8.03 14.25
N THR A 252 -3.45 7.70 13.28
CA THR A 252 -3.82 7.20 11.95
C THR A 252 -4.67 5.94 12.07
N ASP A 253 -4.29 4.97 12.92
CA ASP A 253 -5.08 3.75 13.17
C ASP A 253 -6.51 4.06 13.61
N ARG A 254 -6.68 4.98 14.57
CA ARG A 254 -8.01 5.40 15.05
C ARG A 254 -8.85 6.05 13.95
N LEU A 255 -8.21 6.83 13.06
CA LEU A 255 -8.88 7.44 11.92
C LEU A 255 -9.31 6.39 10.88
N ILE A 256 -8.49 5.37 10.64
CA ILE A 256 -8.85 4.21 9.81
C ILE A 256 -10.04 3.47 10.44
N GLY A 257 -10.09 3.35 11.77
CA GLY A 257 -11.23 2.80 12.50
C GLY A 257 -12.55 3.53 12.21
N ASN A 258 -12.51 4.85 12.00
CA ASN A 258 -13.69 5.62 11.58
C ASN A 258 -14.11 5.28 10.15
N ILE A 259 -13.17 5.11 9.23
CA ILE A 259 -13.47 4.68 7.84
C ILE A 259 -14.14 3.30 7.85
N VAL A 260 -13.56 2.34 8.58
CA VAL A 260 -14.14 0.99 8.70
C VAL A 260 -15.53 1.03 9.32
N SER A 261 -15.77 1.92 10.29
CA SER A 261 -17.10 2.10 10.90
C SER A 261 -18.09 2.70 9.91
N ALA A 262 -17.69 3.73 9.14
CA ALA A 262 -18.55 4.32 8.12
C ALA A 262 -18.94 3.33 7.01
N LEU A 263 -17.99 2.49 6.55
CA LEU A 263 -18.30 1.42 5.58
C LEU A 263 -19.30 0.39 6.15
N LYS A 264 -19.27 0.11 7.45
CA LYS A 264 -20.25 -0.75 8.12
C LYS A 264 -21.61 -0.08 8.24
N ASP A 265 -21.64 1.17 8.66
CA ASP A 265 -22.87 1.94 8.86
C ASP A 265 -23.60 2.17 7.53
N ALA A 266 -22.85 2.33 6.44
CA ALA A 266 -23.36 2.39 5.07
C ALA A 266 -23.77 1.02 4.48
N ASP A 267 -23.59 -0.08 5.22
CA ASP A 267 -23.87 -1.47 4.80
C ASP A 267 -23.12 -1.93 3.52
N VAL A 268 -21.97 -1.29 3.23
CA VAL A 268 -21.14 -1.61 2.04
C VAL A 268 -19.91 -2.45 2.38
N LEU A 269 -19.43 -2.45 3.63
CA LEU A 269 -18.19 -3.16 4.01
C LEU A 269 -18.19 -4.64 3.58
N LYS A 270 -19.35 -5.31 3.65
CA LYS A 270 -19.50 -6.74 3.26
C LYS A 270 -19.32 -6.99 1.76
N ASN A 271 -19.28 -5.95 0.94
CA ASN A 271 -19.06 -5.95 -0.51
C ASN A 271 -17.78 -5.16 -0.89
N THR A 272 -16.98 -4.73 0.09
CA THR A 272 -15.79 -3.92 -0.13
C THR A 272 -14.52 -4.77 0.00
N LEU A 273 -13.64 -4.69 -1.01
CA LEU A 273 -12.24 -5.02 -0.87
C LEU A 273 -11.50 -3.82 -0.26
N LEU A 274 -11.06 -3.96 0.99
CA LEU A 274 -10.25 -2.99 1.69
C LEU A 274 -8.78 -3.42 1.61
N ILE A 275 -7.96 -2.62 0.92
CA ILE A 275 -6.50 -2.77 0.89
C ILE A 275 -5.88 -1.62 1.69
N ILE A 276 -4.95 -1.94 2.58
CA ILE A 276 -4.17 -0.96 3.34
C ILE A 276 -2.68 -1.26 3.12
N THR A 277 -1.93 -0.24 2.70
CA THR A 277 -0.49 -0.37 2.45
C THR A 277 0.22 0.96 2.70
N ALA A 278 1.51 1.02 2.35
CA ALA A 278 2.33 2.22 2.37
C ALA A 278 3.08 2.34 1.04
N ASP A 279 3.60 3.53 0.76
CA ASP A 279 4.42 3.80 -0.41
C ASP A 279 5.91 3.57 -0.17
N HIS A 280 6.38 3.88 1.03
CA HIS A 280 7.74 3.65 1.50
C HIS A 280 7.80 3.58 3.04
N GLY A 281 8.98 3.26 3.56
CA GLY A 281 9.35 3.43 4.96
C GLY A 281 10.30 4.62 5.13
N GLY A 282 11.27 4.50 6.03
CA GLY A 282 12.30 5.54 6.21
C GLY A 282 13.25 5.27 7.37
N SER A 283 14.30 6.10 7.42
CA SER A 283 15.41 5.95 8.36
C SER A 283 15.96 7.32 8.78
N GLY A 284 16.18 7.50 10.09
CA GLY A 284 16.51 8.82 10.62
C GLY A 284 15.40 9.82 10.29
N LEU A 285 15.72 10.93 9.64
CA LEU A 285 14.75 11.97 9.22
C LEU A 285 14.47 11.97 7.71
N ALA A 286 14.88 10.92 6.99
CA ALA A 286 14.83 10.85 5.54
C ALA A 286 14.38 9.47 5.05
N HIS A 287 14.12 9.40 3.75
CA HIS A 287 13.81 8.18 3.02
C HIS A 287 14.23 8.37 1.55
N GLY A 288 14.02 7.36 0.71
CA GLY A 288 14.33 7.39 -0.72
C GLY A 288 15.49 6.48 -1.16
N THR A 289 16.07 5.71 -0.25
CA THR A 289 17.16 4.77 -0.53
C THR A 289 16.66 3.35 -0.84
N ASP A 290 17.58 2.47 -1.21
CA ASP A 290 17.33 1.03 -1.39
C ASP A 290 17.43 0.23 -0.08
N SER A 291 17.61 0.91 1.06
CA SER A 291 17.63 0.25 2.36
C SER A 291 16.31 -0.48 2.62
N PRO A 292 16.35 -1.62 3.34
CA PRO A 292 15.12 -2.29 3.77
C PRO A 292 14.20 -1.39 4.60
N GLU A 293 14.76 -0.48 5.39
CA GLU A 293 14.01 0.49 6.20
C GLU A 293 13.18 1.45 5.37
N ASP A 294 13.68 1.85 4.19
CA ASP A 294 12.99 2.76 3.28
C ASP A 294 12.08 2.01 2.29
N SER A 295 12.41 0.78 1.92
CA SER A 295 11.75 0.06 0.82
C SER A 295 10.81 -1.06 1.22
N THR A 296 10.76 -1.46 2.50
CA THR A 296 9.83 -2.51 2.98
C THR A 296 8.57 -1.86 3.54
N ILE A 297 7.41 -2.28 3.04
CA ILE A 297 6.10 -1.72 3.35
C ILE A 297 5.14 -2.83 3.83
N PRO A 298 4.16 -2.50 4.69
CA PRO A 298 3.06 -3.41 4.99
C PRO A 298 2.12 -3.52 3.80
N TRP A 299 1.51 -4.69 3.60
CA TRP A 299 0.44 -4.88 2.63
C TRP A 299 -0.64 -5.76 3.24
N LEU A 300 -1.86 -5.24 3.36
CA LEU A 300 -2.99 -5.85 4.04
C LEU A 300 -4.22 -5.81 3.13
N ALA A 301 -4.96 -6.90 3.05
CA ALA A 301 -6.23 -6.97 2.35
C ALA A 301 -7.30 -7.70 3.18
N VAL A 302 -8.51 -7.14 3.24
CA VAL A 302 -9.71 -7.73 3.86
C VAL A 302 -10.88 -7.51 2.91
N GLY A 303 -11.75 -8.49 2.73
CA GLY A 303 -12.93 -8.33 1.89
C GLY A 303 -13.58 -9.66 1.51
N PRO A 304 -14.62 -9.63 0.67
CA PRO A 304 -15.27 -10.84 0.15
C PRO A 304 -14.26 -11.78 -0.51
N GLY A 305 -14.35 -13.07 -0.20
CA GLY A 305 -13.47 -14.09 -0.76
C GLY A 305 -12.06 -14.15 -0.14
N ILE A 306 -11.70 -13.26 0.78
CA ILE A 306 -10.39 -13.30 1.46
C ILE A 306 -10.53 -14.04 2.80
N PRO A 307 -9.79 -15.15 3.02
CA PRO A 307 -9.82 -15.86 4.30
C PRO A 307 -9.13 -15.05 5.41
N ALA A 308 -9.59 -15.25 6.64
CA ALA A 308 -8.99 -14.63 7.82
C ALA A 308 -7.63 -15.28 8.18
N GLY A 309 -6.68 -14.47 8.64
CA GLY A 309 -5.40 -14.92 9.18
C GLY A 309 -4.41 -15.43 8.12
N VAL A 310 -4.55 -15.01 6.87
CA VAL A 310 -3.64 -15.42 5.80
C VAL A 310 -2.31 -14.65 5.92
N THR A 311 -1.21 -15.38 6.01
CA THR A 311 0.13 -14.80 5.82
C THR A 311 0.52 -14.97 4.36
N ILE A 312 0.63 -13.87 3.64
CA ILE A 312 0.95 -13.88 2.21
C ILE A 312 2.43 -14.23 2.03
N LYS A 313 2.70 -15.22 1.19
CA LYS A 313 4.05 -15.69 0.86
C LYS A 313 4.54 -15.18 -0.48
N GLN A 314 3.62 -14.83 -1.38
CA GLN A 314 3.94 -14.16 -2.63
C GLN A 314 4.80 -12.91 -2.38
N ASP A 315 5.85 -12.75 -3.18
CA ASP A 315 6.61 -11.51 -3.22
C ASP A 315 5.72 -10.43 -3.83
N ILE A 316 5.53 -9.33 -3.10
CA ILE A 316 4.69 -8.20 -3.51
C ILE A 316 5.59 -7.01 -3.79
N ILE A 317 5.50 -6.46 -4.98
CA ILE A 317 6.00 -5.11 -5.29
C ILE A 317 4.81 -4.17 -5.32
N ILE A 318 5.01 -2.91 -4.96
CA ILE A 318 3.93 -1.93 -4.79
C ILE A 318 2.99 -1.80 -6.01
N TYR A 319 3.51 -1.98 -7.23
CA TYR A 319 2.73 -1.97 -8.46
C TYR A 319 1.76 -3.17 -8.62
N ASP A 320 1.91 -4.22 -7.81
CA ASP A 320 0.99 -5.38 -7.78
C ASP A 320 -0.36 -4.98 -7.16
N THR A 321 -0.41 -3.86 -6.43
CA THR A 321 -1.62 -3.37 -5.76
C THR A 321 -2.73 -3.07 -6.76
N ALA A 322 -2.46 -2.23 -7.77
CA ALA A 322 -3.47 -1.94 -8.80
C ALA A 322 -3.82 -3.19 -9.63
N ALA A 323 -2.85 -4.06 -9.93
CA ALA A 323 -3.10 -5.30 -10.66
C ALA A 323 -4.05 -6.22 -9.88
N THR A 324 -3.88 -6.30 -8.56
CA THR A 324 -4.75 -7.06 -7.65
C THR A 324 -6.16 -6.50 -7.62
N ILE A 325 -6.30 -5.16 -7.59
CA ILE A 325 -7.61 -4.50 -7.63
C ILE A 325 -8.34 -4.79 -8.96
N LEU A 326 -7.67 -4.64 -10.10
CA LEU A 326 -8.28 -4.93 -11.40
C LEU A 326 -8.70 -6.40 -11.50
N TYR A 327 -7.85 -7.32 -11.04
CA TYR A 327 -8.18 -8.74 -10.97
C TYR A 327 -9.43 -9.02 -10.13
N ALA A 328 -9.51 -8.41 -8.95
CA ALA A 328 -10.63 -8.59 -8.03
C ALA A 328 -11.96 -8.04 -8.60
N LEU A 329 -11.89 -6.97 -9.41
CA LEU A 329 -13.03 -6.39 -10.12
C LEU A 329 -13.36 -7.11 -11.45
N GLY A 330 -12.60 -8.14 -11.83
CA GLY A 330 -12.76 -8.84 -13.11
C GLY A 330 -12.41 -7.98 -14.33
N LEU A 331 -11.60 -6.93 -14.15
CA LEU A 331 -11.15 -6.02 -15.20
C LEU A 331 -9.84 -6.50 -15.84
N PRO A 332 -9.60 -6.18 -17.12
CA PRO A 332 -8.36 -6.55 -17.79
C PRO A 332 -7.17 -5.80 -17.20
N ILE A 333 -6.08 -6.51 -16.96
CA ILE A 333 -4.79 -5.92 -16.57
C ILE A 333 -4.08 -5.47 -17.85
N PRO A 334 -3.71 -4.18 -18.00
CA PRO A 334 -3.02 -3.71 -19.19
C PRO A 334 -1.70 -4.46 -19.45
N GLU A 335 -1.43 -4.83 -20.70
CA GLU A 335 -0.20 -5.54 -21.09
C GLU A 335 1.09 -4.75 -20.78
N SER A 336 0.99 -3.42 -20.65
CA SER A 336 2.12 -2.56 -20.31
C SER A 336 2.54 -2.66 -18.84
N TRP A 337 1.66 -3.15 -17.96
CA TRP A 337 1.90 -3.23 -16.52
C TRP A 337 2.96 -4.28 -16.17
N ASP A 338 3.76 -3.98 -15.16
CA ASP A 338 4.69 -4.92 -14.53
C ASP A 338 3.96 -5.76 -13.45
N GLY A 339 2.95 -5.15 -12.84
CA GLY A 339 2.26 -5.71 -11.68
C GLY A 339 1.48 -6.98 -11.99
N ARG A 340 1.55 -7.89 -11.02
CA ARG A 340 0.84 -9.17 -11.04
C ARG A 340 -0.10 -9.24 -9.85
N PRO A 341 -1.34 -9.73 -10.02
CA PRO A 341 -2.26 -9.85 -8.91
C PRO A 341 -1.69 -10.71 -7.79
N VAL A 342 -1.96 -10.34 -6.55
CA VAL A 342 -1.69 -11.14 -5.36
C VAL A 342 -2.80 -12.18 -5.21
N THR A 343 -2.80 -13.21 -6.06
CA THR A 343 -3.91 -14.19 -6.13
C THR A 343 -3.99 -15.09 -4.90
N GLU A 344 -2.89 -15.22 -4.13
CA GLU A 344 -2.83 -16.02 -2.89
C GLU A 344 -3.91 -15.59 -1.86
N ILE A 345 -4.40 -14.35 -1.92
CA ILE A 345 -5.46 -13.86 -1.02
C ILE A 345 -6.86 -14.39 -1.37
N PHE A 346 -7.07 -14.89 -2.59
CA PHE A 346 -8.35 -15.40 -3.07
C PHE A 346 -8.38 -16.93 -3.17
N ASP A 347 -7.25 -17.57 -3.50
CA ASP A 347 -7.18 -19.00 -3.77
C ASP A 347 -6.65 -19.77 -2.55
N GLN A 348 -7.51 -20.53 -1.88
CA GLN A 348 -7.10 -21.54 -0.88
C GLN A 348 -7.93 -22.84 -1.01
N ASP A 349 -8.07 -23.37 -2.23
CA ASP A 349 -8.61 -24.72 -2.48
C ASP A 349 -7.52 -25.83 -2.43
N GLU A 350 -6.27 -25.51 -2.05
CA GLU A 350 -5.21 -26.52 -1.83
C GLU A 350 -4.62 -26.43 -0.42
N LYS A 351 -5.31 -27.00 0.58
CA LYS A 351 -4.69 -27.53 1.79
C LYS A 351 -5.31 -28.86 2.20
#